data_AF-A0A3T1B0S8-F1
#
_entry.id   AF-A0A3T1B0S8-F1
#
_cell.length_a   1.000
_cell.length_b   1.000
_cell.length_c   1.000
_cell.angle_alpha   90.00
_cell.angle_beta   90.00
_cell.angle_gamma   90.00
#
_symmetry.space_group_name_H-M   'P 1'
#
loop_
_entity.id
_entity.type
_entity.pdbx_description
1 polymer ?
#
loop_
_entity_poly.entity_id
_entity_poly.type
_entity_poly.pdbx_seq_one_letter_code
_entity_poly.pdbx_strand_id
1 'polypeptide(L)'
;MNAVEKEASRLAALHEYRLLDTPPHEELRAVVRVAAAVAGVPTATLNLIDENRQVQLTTVGFTGRDCERDDSMCAVRLADGVPVNLPDARLDPSYRRNPWVTGELGLIRFYANAPLITPEGHILGTLCVFDSEPRELAPAALNRLQDLAQVIVAFFERRRQTRVTTEFAAVTEARKQWAEALLDGIDVAVMALDSDFKVTMYNRAARGNHDPDIDLDRAPEEIAERFQLYEPDGVTPIPYDEMPLMVVIGGGGPVTGKQMVIRKPHRGDAVVRANARALYAADGETITGGVVALQDVSAEAVRKRLVEEARVRLAAANAELRRSNADLTNFAAAVSHDLVAPLAAVGGYLELLTDELTGAPAAHAASATRAVERMRELIESLLSAAAARRAAGSGEP
;
A
#
# COMPACT_ATOMS: atom_id res chain seq x y z
N MET A 1 -8.45 -26.90 36.93
CA MET A 1 -8.91 -25.50 37.01
C MET A 1 -9.54 -25.28 38.36
N ASN A 2 -8.94 -24.42 39.18
CA ASN A 2 -9.49 -24.07 40.50
C ASN A 2 -10.72 -23.15 40.37
N ALA A 3 -11.44 -22.88 41.46
CA ALA A 3 -12.69 -22.10 41.40
C ALA A 3 -12.47 -20.65 40.91
N VAL A 4 -11.31 -20.05 41.23
CA VAL A 4 -10.93 -18.69 40.83
C VAL A 4 -10.68 -18.61 39.32
N GLU A 5 -9.95 -19.58 38.76
CA GLU A 5 -9.70 -19.69 37.32
C GLU A 5 -11.00 -19.91 36.53
N LYS A 6 -11.90 -20.77 37.04
CA LYS A 6 -13.21 -20.99 36.40
C LYS A 6 -14.05 -19.72 36.36
N GLU A 7 -14.06 -18.95 37.43
CA GLU A 7 -14.78 -17.67 37.49
C GLU A 7 -14.15 -16.64 36.56
N ALA A 8 -12.82 -16.54 36.52
CA ALA A 8 -12.11 -15.65 35.60
C ALA A 8 -12.42 -15.99 34.13
N SER A 9 -12.44 -17.27 33.75
CA SER A 9 -12.81 -17.70 32.40
C SER A 9 -14.27 -17.41 32.08
N ARG A 10 -15.19 -17.58 33.05
CA ARG A 10 -16.62 -17.26 32.88
C ARG A 10 -16.84 -15.75 32.66
N LEU A 11 -16.15 -14.90 33.44
CA LEU A 11 -16.20 -13.45 33.27
C LEU A 11 -15.62 -13.03 31.92
N ALA A 12 -14.48 -13.60 31.52
CA ALA A 12 -13.90 -13.35 30.19
C ALA A 12 -14.89 -13.70 29.08
N ALA A 13 -15.55 -14.86 29.17
CA ALA A 13 -16.58 -15.27 28.22
C ALA A 13 -17.75 -14.27 28.21
N LEU A 14 -18.28 -13.89 29.39
CA LEU A 14 -19.37 -12.90 29.50
C LEU A 14 -19.05 -11.57 28.81
N HIS A 15 -17.86 -11.02 29.07
CA HIS A 15 -17.41 -9.77 28.46
C HIS A 15 -17.20 -9.91 26.95
N GLU A 16 -16.79 -11.10 26.47
CA GLU A 16 -16.65 -11.37 25.05
C GLU A 16 -17.97 -11.17 24.30
N TYR A 17 -19.12 -11.56 24.87
CA TYR A 17 -20.41 -11.34 24.19
C TYR A 17 -20.80 -9.85 24.09
N ARG A 18 -20.18 -8.95 24.88
CA ARG A 18 -20.48 -7.50 24.94
C ARG A 18 -21.98 -7.21 25.17
N LEU A 19 -22.62 -7.96 26.06
CA LEU A 19 -24.07 -7.89 26.30
C LEU A 19 -24.48 -6.92 27.42
N LEU A 20 -23.59 -6.64 28.38
CA LEU A 20 -23.93 -5.92 29.63
C LEU A 20 -24.37 -4.47 29.39
N ASP A 21 -23.80 -3.78 28.39
CA ASP A 21 -24.07 -2.37 28.09
C ASP A 21 -24.97 -2.17 26.86
N THR A 22 -25.59 -3.24 26.36
CA THR A 22 -26.45 -3.17 25.17
C THR A 22 -27.92 -3.01 25.58
N PRO A 23 -28.69 -2.12 24.94
CA PRO A 23 -30.12 -2.01 25.20
C PRO A 23 -30.88 -3.34 24.95
N PRO A 24 -31.98 -3.59 25.68
CA PRO A 24 -32.74 -4.83 25.57
C PRO A 24 -33.28 -5.03 24.16
N HIS A 25 -32.94 -6.14 23.52
CA HIS A 25 -33.51 -6.50 22.22
C HIS A 25 -34.96 -6.97 22.39
N GLU A 26 -35.85 -6.51 21.50
CA GLU A 26 -37.26 -6.90 21.51
C GLU A 26 -37.44 -8.42 21.44
N GLU A 27 -36.57 -9.11 20.69
CA GLU A 27 -36.53 -10.57 20.58
C GLU A 27 -36.29 -11.25 21.94
N LEU A 28 -35.34 -10.77 22.74
CA LEU A 28 -35.07 -11.30 24.09
C LEU A 28 -36.26 -11.05 25.01
N ARG A 29 -36.88 -9.86 24.92
CA ARG A 29 -38.08 -9.54 25.70
C ARG A 29 -39.25 -10.46 25.34
N ALA A 30 -39.39 -10.82 24.07
CA ALA A 30 -40.41 -11.77 23.64
C ALA A 30 -40.18 -13.16 24.25
N VAL A 31 -38.94 -13.64 24.28
CA VAL A 31 -38.59 -14.93 24.92
C VAL A 31 -38.90 -14.90 26.41
N VAL A 32 -38.54 -13.83 27.12
CA VAL A 32 -38.84 -13.70 28.56
C VAL A 32 -40.35 -13.64 28.83
N ARG A 33 -41.13 -13.03 27.94
CA ARG A 33 -42.59 -13.05 28.03
C ARG A 33 -43.17 -14.46 27.85
N VAL A 34 -42.61 -15.24 26.93
CA VAL A 34 -42.99 -16.66 26.77
C VAL A 34 -42.61 -17.46 28.00
N ALA A 35 -41.45 -17.19 28.62
CA ALA A 35 -41.03 -17.85 29.85
C ALA A 35 -42.04 -17.63 31.00
N ALA A 36 -42.51 -16.40 31.20
CA ALA A 36 -43.56 -16.07 32.17
C ALA A 36 -44.86 -16.87 31.90
N ALA A 37 -45.30 -16.89 30.63
CA ALA A 37 -46.50 -17.59 30.21
C ALA A 37 -46.40 -19.11 30.38
N VAL A 38 -45.25 -19.70 30.04
CA VAL A 38 -44.97 -21.14 30.19
C VAL A 38 -44.99 -21.59 31.65
N ALA A 39 -44.48 -20.73 32.54
CA ALA A 39 -44.46 -20.99 33.98
C ALA A 39 -45.78 -20.62 34.68
N GLY A 40 -46.70 -19.95 33.98
CA GLY A 40 -47.99 -19.52 34.54
C GLY A 40 -47.85 -18.45 35.62
N VAL A 41 -46.81 -17.59 35.52
CA VAL A 41 -46.52 -16.54 36.49
C VAL A 41 -46.48 -15.16 35.83
N PRO A 42 -46.75 -14.07 36.58
CA PRO A 42 -46.76 -12.73 36.00
C PRO A 42 -45.34 -12.20 35.72
N THR A 43 -44.32 -12.73 36.39
CA THR A 43 -42.97 -12.16 36.43
C THR A 43 -41.87 -13.08 35.92
N ALA A 44 -41.05 -12.55 35.01
CA ALA A 44 -39.87 -13.21 34.46
C ALA A 44 -38.78 -12.20 34.13
N THR A 45 -37.52 -12.65 34.18
CA THR A 45 -36.35 -11.82 33.90
C THR A 45 -35.23 -12.63 33.26
N LEU A 46 -34.46 -11.97 32.39
CA LEU A 46 -33.20 -12.49 31.89
C LEU A 46 -32.06 -11.75 32.58
N ASN A 47 -31.26 -12.48 33.33
CA ASN A 47 -30.19 -11.92 34.14
C ASN A 47 -28.83 -12.41 33.64
N LEU A 48 -27.86 -11.51 33.56
CA LEU A 48 -26.44 -11.83 33.41
C LEU A 48 -25.73 -11.57 34.74
N ILE A 49 -24.78 -12.43 35.10
CA ILE A 49 -24.06 -12.32 36.38
C ILE A 49 -22.62 -11.88 36.10
N ASP A 50 -22.32 -10.62 36.44
CA ASP A 50 -21.00 -10.01 36.31
C ASP A 50 -20.16 -10.27 37.58
N GLU A 51 -18.97 -9.68 37.69
CA GLU A 51 -18.07 -9.89 38.84
C GLU A 51 -18.76 -9.54 40.18
N ASN A 52 -19.33 -8.34 40.27
CA ASN A 52 -19.87 -7.76 41.51
C ASN A 52 -21.38 -7.46 41.48
N ARG A 53 -22.06 -7.75 40.36
CA ARG A 53 -23.47 -7.39 40.16
C ARG A 53 -24.22 -8.39 39.30
N GLN A 54 -25.54 -8.35 39.41
CA GLN A 54 -26.46 -8.93 38.45
C GLN A 54 -27.02 -7.83 37.55
N VAL A 55 -26.87 -7.99 36.23
CA VAL A 55 -27.46 -7.10 35.23
C VAL A 55 -28.75 -7.71 34.68
N GLN A 56 -29.85 -6.98 34.79
CA GLN A 56 -31.15 -7.43 34.27
C GLN A 56 -31.32 -6.97 32.83
N LEU A 57 -31.02 -7.86 31.87
CA LEU A 57 -31.08 -7.53 30.44
C LEU A 57 -32.51 -7.22 29.98
N THR A 58 -33.52 -7.92 30.50
CA THR A 58 -34.91 -7.64 30.19
C THR A 58 -35.84 -8.24 31.24
N THR A 59 -36.92 -7.53 31.55
CA THR A 59 -37.91 -7.92 32.55
C THR A 59 -39.33 -7.92 31.97
N VAL A 60 -40.18 -8.78 32.54
CA VAL A 60 -41.62 -8.86 32.26
C VAL A 60 -42.35 -8.91 33.60
N GLY A 61 -43.39 -8.09 33.75
CA GLY A 61 -44.26 -8.07 34.93
C GLY A 61 -43.76 -7.23 36.11
N PHE A 62 -42.55 -6.65 36.04
CA PHE A 62 -42.00 -5.77 37.07
C PHE A 62 -40.97 -4.79 36.50
N THR A 63 -40.69 -3.73 37.26
CA THR A 63 -39.63 -2.76 36.93
C THR A 63 -38.28 -3.32 37.39
N GLY A 64 -37.43 -3.66 36.42
CA GLY A 64 -36.11 -4.19 36.68
C GLY A 64 -35.14 -3.16 37.24
N ARG A 65 -34.23 -3.62 38.10
CA ARG A 65 -33.05 -2.90 38.59
C ARG A 65 -31.93 -3.91 38.81
N ASP A 66 -30.72 -3.52 38.42
CA ASP A 66 -29.53 -4.26 38.76
C ASP A 66 -29.38 -4.35 40.29
N CYS A 67 -28.81 -5.45 40.76
CA CYS A 67 -28.56 -5.67 42.18
C CYS A 67 -27.13 -6.13 42.39
N GLU A 68 -26.64 -6.01 43.63
CA GLU A 68 -25.37 -6.60 44.02
C GLU A 68 -25.42 -8.12 43.82
N ARG A 69 -24.26 -8.71 43.48
CA ARG A 69 -24.20 -10.16 43.21
C ARG A 69 -24.54 -10.97 44.45
N ASP A 70 -24.15 -10.51 45.63
CA ASP A 70 -24.41 -11.17 46.90
C ASP A 70 -25.91 -11.19 47.25
N ASP A 71 -26.66 -10.21 46.76
CA ASP A 71 -28.11 -10.15 46.90
C ASP A 71 -28.85 -10.99 45.86
N SER A 72 -28.20 -11.43 44.78
CA SER A 72 -28.86 -12.11 43.66
C SER A 72 -29.29 -13.54 44.01
N MET A 73 -30.60 -13.83 43.87
CA MET A 73 -31.09 -15.21 43.88
C MET A 73 -30.52 -16.06 42.74
N CYS A 74 -30.23 -15.46 41.57
CA CYS A 74 -29.71 -16.20 40.42
C CYS A 74 -28.20 -16.52 40.60
N ALA A 75 -27.47 -15.81 41.47
CA ALA A 75 -26.06 -16.09 41.80
C ALA A 75 -25.84 -17.24 42.79
N VAL A 76 -26.80 -17.49 43.71
CA VAL A 76 -26.67 -18.45 44.84
C VAL A 76 -26.19 -19.84 44.41
N ARG A 77 -26.71 -20.35 43.29
CA ARG A 77 -26.36 -21.67 42.74
C ARG A 77 -25.84 -21.59 41.31
N LEU A 78 -25.29 -20.44 40.90
CA LEU A 78 -24.82 -20.23 39.53
C LEU A 78 -23.75 -21.26 39.14
N ALA A 79 -22.81 -21.56 40.04
CA ALA A 79 -21.71 -22.48 39.78
C ALA A 79 -22.13 -23.94 39.58
N ASP A 80 -23.34 -24.31 40.02
CA ASP A 80 -23.85 -25.68 39.88
C ASP A 80 -24.26 -25.97 38.43
N GLY A 81 -24.69 -24.95 37.68
CA GLY A 81 -25.14 -25.11 36.28
C GLY A 81 -26.40 -25.97 36.13
N VAL A 82 -27.17 -26.14 37.21
CA VAL A 82 -28.41 -26.95 37.22
C VAL A 82 -29.61 -26.00 37.38
N PRO A 83 -30.73 -26.23 36.67
CA PRO A 83 -31.95 -25.47 36.89
C PRO A 83 -32.43 -25.59 38.34
N VAL A 84 -32.92 -24.48 38.87
CA VAL A 84 -33.48 -24.40 40.23
C VAL A 84 -35.00 -24.31 40.14
N ASN A 85 -35.71 -25.02 41.00
CA ASN A 85 -37.17 -24.93 41.14
C ASN A 85 -37.53 -24.93 42.63
N LEU A 86 -37.98 -23.79 43.13
CA LEU A 86 -38.39 -23.56 44.51
C LEU A 86 -39.88 -23.25 44.55
N PRO A 87 -40.72 -24.23 44.92
CA PRO A 87 -42.14 -23.98 45.12
C PRO A 87 -42.42 -22.92 46.21
N ASP A 88 -41.60 -22.92 47.26
CA ASP A 88 -41.54 -21.87 48.28
C ASP A 88 -40.07 -21.66 48.74
N ALA A 89 -39.48 -20.54 48.36
CA ALA A 89 -38.11 -20.17 48.64
C ALA A 89 -37.80 -19.98 50.14
N ARG A 90 -38.83 -19.80 50.99
CA ARG A 90 -38.66 -19.72 52.45
C ARG A 90 -38.24 -21.05 53.07
N LEU A 91 -38.55 -22.16 52.39
CA LEU A 91 -38.28 -23.50 52.88
C LEU A 91 -36.87 -23.97 52.51
N ASP A 92 -36.25 -23.37 51.49
CA ASP A 92 -34.90 -23.75 51.05
C ASP A 92 -33.82 -23.08 51.91
N PRO A 93 -32.90 -23.86 52.56
CA PRO A 93 -31.84 -23.31 53.40
C PRO A 93 -30.91 -22.31 52.70
N SER A 94 -30.73 -22.46 51.37
CA SER A 94 -29.83 -21.65 50.54
C SER A 94 -30.46 -20.30 50.18
N TYR A 95 -31.79 -20.21 50.14
CA TYR A 95 -32.52 -19.02 49.66
C TYR A 95 -33.30 -18.29 50.75
N ARG A 96 -33.69 -18.93 51.85
CA ARG A 96 -34.56 -18.35 52.89
C ARG A 96 -34.06 -17.06 53.55
N ARG A 97 -32.76 -16.79 53.48
CA ARG A 97 -32.11 -15.57 54.02
C ARG A 97 -31.79 -14.53 52.97
N ASN A 98 -32.09 -14.80 51.69
CA ASN A 98 -31.79 -13.87 50.61
C ASN A 98 -32.76 -12.65 50.70
N PRO A 99 -32.29 -11.40 50.46
CA PRO A 99 -33.09 -10.19 50.58
C PRO A 99 -34.38 -10.17 49.73
N TRP A 100 -34.41 -10.91 48.63
CA TRP A 100 -35.60 -11.06 47.78
C TRP A 100 -36.65 -12.01 48.37
N VAL A 101 -36.29 -12.82 49.36
CA VAL A 101 -37.19 -13.73 50.07
C VAL A 101 -37.62 -13.13 51.41
N THR A 102 -36.71 -12.45 52.12
CA THR A 102 -36.98 -11.82 53.42
C THR A 102 -37.89 -10.60 53.33
N GLY A 103 -38.02 -9.98 52.16
CA GLY A 103 -38.87 -8.80 51.96
C GLY A 103 -38.11 -7.48 51.84
N GLU A 104 -36.77 -7.50 51.91
CA GLU A 104 -35.93 -6.30 51.89
C GLU A 104 -35.83 -5.68 50.49
N LEU A 105 -35.62 -6.51 49.46
CA LEU A 105 -35.56 -6.07 48.05
C LEU A 105 -36.83 -6.43 47.27
N GLY A 106 -37.54 -7.46 47.71
CA GLY A 106 -38.76 -7.95 47.09
C GLY A 106 -39.39 -9.07 47.92
N LEU A 107 -40.60 -9.47 47.53
CA LEU A 107 -41.37 -10.50 48.23
C LEU A 107 -41.53 -11.72 47.31
N ILE A 108 -40.46 -12.47 47.09
CA ILE A 108 -40.47 -13.68 46.27
C ILE A 108 -40.77 -14.90 47.13
N ARG A 109 -41.71 -15.75 46.67
CA ARG A 109 -42.07 -17.03 47.30
C ARG A 109 -41.83 -18.17 46.33
N PHE A 110 -42.38 -18.10 45.13
CA PHE A 110 -42.04 -19.04 44.07
C PHE A 110 -40.86 -18.53 43.26
N TYR A 111 -39.89 -19.40 42.97
CA TYR A 111 -38.75 -19.07 42.13
C TYR A 111 -38.27 -20.28 41.34
N ALA A 112 -38.15 -20.14 40.03
CA ALA A 112 -37.50 -21.13 39.18
C ALA A 112 -36.57 -20.45 38.18
N ASN A 113 -35.50 -21.14 37.78
CA ASN A 113 -34.60 -20.63 36.77
C ASN A 113 -34.06 -21.72 35.85
N ALA A 114 -33.58 -21.27 34.70
CA ALA A 114 -32.78 -22.06 33.78
C ALA A 114 -31.44 -21.34 33.50
N PRO A 115 -30.28 -21.99 33.71
CA PRO A 115 -28.97 -21.40 33.45
C PRO A 115 -28.70 -21.20 31.96
N LEU A 116 -28.01 -20.11 31.62
CA LEU A 116 -27.55 -19.81 30.26
C LEU A 116 -26.12 -20.33 30.11
N ILE A 117 -25.99 -21.53 29.54
CA ILE A 117 -24.71 -22.23 29.41
C ILE A 117 -24.22 -22.11 27.98
N THR A 118 -23.03 -21.54 27.77
CA THR A 118 -22.40 -21.46 26.43
C THR A 118 -21.96 -22.84 25.94
N PRO A 119 -21.69 -23.03 24.63
CA PRO A 119 -21.12 -24.27 24.10
C PRO A 119 -19.81 -24.69 24.78
N GLU A 120 -19.02 -23.72 25.24
CA GLU A 120 -17.78 -23.94 25.99
C GLU A 120 -18.00 -24.26 27.48
N GLY A 121 -19.25 -24.28 27.94
CA GLY A 121 -19.64 -24.64 29.30
C GLY A 121 -19.63 -23.48 30.29
N HIS A 122 -19.51 -22.23 29.84
CA HIS A 122 -19.54 -21.07 30.73
C HIS A 122 -20.98 -20.65 31.04
N ILE A 123 -21.24 -20.33 32.31
CA ILE A 123 -22.58 -19.93 32.75
C ILE A 123 -22.65 -18.40 32.78
N LEU A 124 -23.29 -17.81 31.78
CA LEU A 124 -23.33 -16.35 31.62
C LEU A 124 -24.33 -15.69 32.57
N GLY A 125 -25.37 -16.45 32.95
CA GLY A 125 -26.47 -15.97 33.76
C GLY A 125 -27.64 -16.95 33.72
N THR A 126 -28.86 -16.44 33.82
CA THR A 126 -30.06 -17.26 34.04
C THR A 126 -31.32 -16.61 33.49
N LEU A 127 -32.21 -17.43 32.94
CA LEU A 127 -33.62 -17.08 32.72
C LEU A 127 -34.39 -17.42 34.00
N CYS A 128 -34.81 -16.40 34.75
CA CYS A 128 -35.46 -16.56 36.06
C CYS A 128 -36.97 -16.22 35.92
N VAL A 129 -37.85 -17.05 36.48
CA VAL A 129 -39.30 -16.80 36.64
C VAL A 129 -39.65 -16.88 38.13
N PHE A 130 -40.55 -16.03 38.59
CA PHE A 130 -40.86 -15.96 40.01
C PHE A 130 -42.27 -15.44 40.27
N ASP A 131 -42.73 -15.58 41.52
CA ASP A 131 -43.98 -14.99 42.00
C ASP A 131 -43.91 -14.73 43.52
N SER A 132 -44.78 -13.85 44.00
CA SER A 132 -44.99 -13.52 45.42
C SER A 132 -45.84 -14.52 46.19
N GLU A 133 -46.45 -15.49 45.50
CA GLU A 133 -47.17 -16.61 46.08
C GLU A 133 -46.42 -17.93 45.82
N PRO A 134 -46.48 -18.91 46.75
CA PRO A 134 -45.97 -20.26 46.49
C PRO A 134 -46.68 -20.90 45.29
N ARG A 135 -45.94 -21.63 44.45
CA ARG A 135 -46.48 -22.30 43.26
C ARG A 135 -45.76 -23.61 42.99
N GLU A 136 -46.45 -24.57 42.40
CA GLU A 136 -45.82 -25.77 41.84
C GLU A 136 -45.59 -25.61 40.35
N LEU A 137 -44.33 -25.75 39.92
CA LEU A 137 -43.96 -25.78 38.52
C LEU A 137 -43.93 -27.22 38.01
N ALA A 138 -44.78 -27.54 37.04
CA ALA A 138 -44.76 -28.85 36.40
C ALA A 138 -43.39 -29.14 35.76
N PRO A 139 -42.86 -30.38 35.82
CA PRO A 139 -41.57 -30.72 35.22
C PRO A 139 -41.45 -30.34 33.74
N ALA A 140 -42.55 -30.47 32.98
CA ALA A 140 -42.59 -30.08 31.58
C ALA A 140 -42.42 -28.56 31.36
N ALA A 141 -42.89 -27.72 32.29
CA ALA A 141 -42.68 -26.28 32.23
C ALA A 141 -41.22 -25.91 32.55
N LEU A 142 -40.59 -26.60 33.50
CA LEU A 142 -39.16 -26.43 33.79
C LEU A 142 -38.27 -26.85 32.60
N ASN A 143 -38.62 -27.92 31.89
CA ASN A 143 -37.93 -28.32 30.66
C ASN A 143 -38.07 -27.25 29.58
N ARG A 144 -39.28 -26.71 29.39
CA ARG A 144 -39.49 -25.60 28.44
C ARG A 144 -38.71 -24.34 28.79
N LEU A 145 -38.53 -24.03 30.08
CA LEU A 145 -37.65 -22.91 30.48
C LEU A 145 -36.19 -23.16 30.09
N GLN A 146 -35.71 -24.40 30.18
CA GLN A 146 -34.38 -24.77 29.72
C GLN A 146 -34.26 -24.67 28.20
N ASP A 147 -35.29 -25.09 27.44
CA ASP A 147 -35.31 -24.91 25.99
C ASP A 147 -35.24 -23.42 25.60
N LEU A 148 -35.97 -22.55 26.32
CA LEU A 148 -35.90 -21.10 26.11
C LEU A 148 -34.52 -20.53 26.47
N ALA A 149 -33.88 -21.03 27.53
CA ALA A 149 -32.51 -20.65 27.88
C ALA A 149 -31.52 -21.02 26.75
N GLN A 150 -31.67 -22.20 26.13
CA GLN A 150 -30.88 -22.60 24.97
C GLN A 150 -31.11 -21.68 23.76
N VAL A 151 -32.36 -21.27 23.50
CA VAL A 151 -32.67 -20.30 22.44
C VAL A 151 -31.98 -18.95 22.68
N ILE A 152 -31.95 -18.48 23.93
CA ILE A 152 -31.26 -17.23 24.30
C ILE A 152 -29.74 -17.36 24.06
N VAL A 153 -29.13 -18.47 24.48
CA VAL A 153 -27.71 -18.73 24.22
C VAL A 153 -27.43 -18.77 22.72
N ALA A 154 -28.26 -19.45 21.92
CA ALA A 154 -28.10 -19.49 20.47
C ALA A 154 -28.20 -18.09 19.83
N PHE A 155 -29.06 -17.22 20.36
CA PHE A 155 -29.13 -15.81 19.95
C PHE A 155 -27.82 -15.06 20.28
N PHE A 156 -27.27 -15.26 21.48
CA PHE A 156 -25.98 -14.68 21.87
C PHE A 156 -24.83 -15.15 20.98
N GLU A 157 -24.76 -16.44 20.67
CA GLU A 157 -23.76 -17.01 19.76
C GLU A 157 -23.85 -16.40 18.37
N ARG A 158 -25.05 -16.34 17.79
CA ARG A 158 -25.26 -15.78 16.45
C ARG A 158 -24.80 -14.33 16.37
N ARG A 159 -25.05 -13.54 17.41
CA ARG A 159 -24.61 -12.15 17.50
C ARG A 159 -23.08 -12.06 17.61
N ARG A 160 -22.46 -12.87 18.46
CA ARG A 160 -20.99 -12.94 18.60
C ARG A 160 -20.35 -13.28 17.26
N GLN A 161 -20.82 -14.31 16.58
CA GLN A 161 -20.30 -14.74 15.27
C GLN A 161 -20.47 -13.65 14.20
N THR A 162 -21.65 -13.04 14.12
CA THR A 162 -21.90 -11.96 13.16
C THR A 162 -20.93 -10.80 13.39
N ARG A 163 -20.73 -10.39 14.65
CA ARG A 163 -19.79 -9.33 15.00
C ARG A 163 -18.35 -9.68 14.59
N VAL A 164 -17.88 -10.88 14.93
CA VAL A 164 -16.52 -11.34 14.58
C VAL A 164 -16.33 -11.37 13.07
N THR A 165 -17.28 -11.91 12.33
CA THR A 165 -17.23 -11.97 10.86
C THR A 165 -17.22 -10.56 10.25
N THR A 166 -18.04 -9.63 10.75
CA THR A 166 -18.06 -8.24 10.29
C THR A 166 -16.75 -7.51 10.61
N GLU A 167 -16.19 -7.69 11.81
CA GLU A 167 -14.91 -7.10 12.20
C GLU A 167 -13.77 -7.63 11.30
N PHE A 168 -13.73 -8.94 11.03
CA PHE A 168 -12.74 -9.54 10.13
C PHE A 168 -12.88 -9.08 8.68
N ALA A 169 -14.11 -8.98 8.18
CA ALA A 169 -14.40 -8.48 6.84
C ALA A 169 -13.94 -7.02 6.68
N ALA A 170 -14.19 -6.17 7.68
CA ALA A 170 -13.76 -4.77 7.67
C ALA A 170 -12.22 -4.64 7.64
N VAL A 171 -11.48 -5.47 8.38
CA VAL A 171 -10.01 -5.47 8.36
C VAL A 171 -9.49 -5.92 6.99
N THR A 172 -10.06 -6.97 6.42
CA THR A 172 -9.68 -7.48 5.09
C THR A 172 -9.91 -6.43 4.01
N GLU A 173 -11.07 -5.77 4.05
CA GLU A 173 -11.42 -4.71 3.10
C GLU A 173 -10.51 -3.48 3.24
N ALA A 174 -10.26 -3.02 4.47
CA ALA A 174 -9.32 -1.92 4.72
C ALA A 174 -7.91 -2.26 4.21
N ARG A 175 -7.45 -3.50 4.38
CA ARG A 175 -6.15 -3.96 3.86
C ARG A 175 -6.12 -3.97 2.33
N LYS A 176 -7.20 -4.42 1.68
CA LYS A 176 -7.32 -4.41 0.21
C LYS A 176 -7.29 -2.97 -0.32
N GLN A 177 -8.10 -2.08 0.24
CA GLN A 177 -8.15 -0.67 -0.15
C GLN A 177 -6.80 0.03 0.06
N TRP A 178 -6.10 -0.27 1.15
CA TRP A 178 -4.77 0.28 1.38
C TRP A 178 -3.74 -0.22 0.34
N ALA A 179 -3.79 -1.50 -0.02
CA ALA A 179 -2.91 -2.06 -1.06
C ALA A 179 -3.18 -1.43 -2.43
N GLU A 180 -4.45 -1.25 -2.80
CA GLU A 180 -4.85 -0.56 -4.03
C GLU A 180 -4.40 0.91 -4.03
N ALA A 181 -4.63 1.63 -2.93
CA ALA A 181 -4.22 3.03 -2.78
C ALA A 181 -2.70 3.21 -2.86
N LEU A 182 -1.92 2.31 -2.25
CA LEU A 182 -0.46 2.31 -2.35
C LEU A 182 0.00 2.20 -3.81
N LEU A 183 -0.59 1.26 -4.56
CA LEU A 183 -0.22 1.03 -5.95
C LEU A 183 -0.65 2.17 -6.86
N ASP A 184 -1.80 2.78 -6.61
CA ASP A 184 -2.31 3.93 -7.37
C ASP A 184 -1.48 5.22 -7.14
N GLY A 185 -0.78 5.29 -6.01
CA GLY A 185 0.23 6.32 -5.72
C GLY A 185 1.53 6.17 -6.52
N ILE A 186 1.75 5.04 -7.21
CA ILE A 186 2.96 4.78 -8.00
C ILE A 186 2.71 5.19 -9.47
N ASP A 187 3.59 6.01 -10.04
CA ASP A 187 3.55 6.45 -11.45
C ASP A 187 4.19 5.44 -12.44
N VAL A 188 4.51 4.24 -11.97
CA VAL A 188 4.93 3.09 -12.78
C VAL A 188 3.71 2.20 -12.98
N ALA A 189 3.45 1.77 -14.22
CA ALA A 189 2.33 0.87 -14.50
C ALA A 189 2.62 -0.50 -13.91
N VAL A 190 1.79 -0.96 -12.97
CA VAL A 190 1.91 -2.29 -12.36
C VAL A 190 0.67 -3.09 -12.69
N MET A 191 0.86 -4.32 -13.15
CA MET A 191 -0.19 -5.29 -13.45
C MET A 191 0.21 -6.66 -12.94
N ALA A 192 -0.73 -7.41 -12.37
CA ALA A 192 -0.53 -8.80 -11.98
C ALA A 192 -1.61 -9.71 -12.55
N LEU A 193 -1.20 -10.91 -12.93
CA LEU A 193 -2.07 -12.00 -13.36
C LEU A 193 -1.94 -13.19 -12.40
N ASP A 194 -2.97 -14.01 -12.27
CA ASP A 194 -2.88 -15.32 -11.62
C ASP A 194 -2.29 -16.40 -12.57
N SER A 195 -2.20 -17.64 -12.08
CA SER A 195 -1.73 -18.80 -12.86
C SER A 195 -2.65 -19.18 -14.02
N ASP A 196 -3.91 -18.73 -14.00
CA ASP A 196 -4.88 -18.91 -15.08
C ASP A 196 -4.88 -17.70 -16.05
N PHE A 197 -3.86 -16.83 -15.94
CA PHE A 197 -3.67 -15.61 -16.73
C PHE A 197 -4.77 -14.55 -16.55
N LYS A 198 -5.59 -14.63 -15.49
CA LYS A 198 -6.60 -13.61 -15.19
C LYS A 198 -5.97 -12.44 -14.49
N VAL A 199 -6.38 -11.23 -14.88
CA VAL A 199 -5.95 -10.00 -14.22
C VAL A 199 -6.46 -10.00 -12.78
N THR A 200 -5.53 -10.01 -11.83
CA THR A 200 -5.84 -9.95 -10.40
C THR A 200 -5.66 -8.55 -9.84
N MET A 201 -4.87 -7.71 -10.52
CA MET A 201 -4.52 -6.36 -10.04
C MET A 201 -3.94 -5.50 -11.16
N TYR A 202 -4.29 -4.22 -11.17
CA TYR A 202 -3.63 -3.20 -11.98
C TYR A 202 -3.82 -1.81 -11.38
N ASN A 203 -2.79 -0.97 -11.44
CA ASN A 203 -2.85 0.37 -10.85
C ASN A 203 -3.27 1.46 -11.84
N ARG A 204 -3.42 2.70 -11.33
CA ARG A 204 -3.76 3.91 -12.09
C ARG A 204 -2.83 4.13 -13.28
N ALA A 205 -1.53 3.95 -13.11
CA ALA A 205 -0.56 4.13 -14.18
C ALA A 205 -0.74 3.07 -15.29
N ALA A 206 -1.07 1.82 -14.94
CA ALA A 206 -1.39 0.78 -15.90
C ALA A 206 -2.65 1.13 -16.70
N ARG A 207 -3.71 1.62 -16.06
CA ARG A 207 -4.92 2.14 -16.76
C ARG A 207 -4.58 3.22 -17.78
N GLY A 208 -3.66 4.12 -17.45
CA GLY A 208 -3.21 5.19 -18.36
C GLY A 208 -2.31 4.71 -19.51
N ASN A 209 -1.70 3.53 -19.38
CA ASN A 209 -0.80 2.94 -20.37
C ASN A 209 -1.50 2.06 -21.40
N HIS A 210 -2.74 1.68 -21.16
CA HIS A 210 -3.54 0.90 -22.10
C HIS A 210 -4.60 1.77 -22.78
N ASP A 211 -5.13 1.26 -23.89
CA ASP A 211 -6.26 1.90 -24.54
C ASP A 211 -7.47 1.87 -23.58
N PRO A 212 -8.19 2.99 -23.37
CA PRO A 212 -9.38 3.01 -22.53
C PRO A 212 -10.48 2.03 -22.98
N ASP A 213 -10.44 1.55 -24.23
CA ASP A 213 -11.38 0.54 -24.74
C ASP A 213 -10.98 -0.91 -24.39
N ILE A 214 -9.83 -1.11 -23.71
CA ILE A 214 -9.43 -2.41 -23.15
C ILE A 214 -10.04 -2.57 -21.77
N ASP A 215 -11.12 -3.35 -21.73
CA ASP A 215 -11.67 -3.88 -20.50
C ASP A 215 -10.74 -4.96 -19.95
N LEU A 216 -9.94 -4.61 -18.95
CA LEU A 216 -9.00 -5.52 -18.30
C LEU A 216 -9.72 -6.59 -17.46
N ASP A 217 -11.03 -6.50 -17.28
CA ASP A 217 -11.86 -7.49 -16.58
C ASP A 217 -12.42 -8.58 -17.54
N ARG A 218 -12.10 -8.53 -18.84
CA ARG A 218 -12.45 -9.55 -19.85
C ARG A 218 -11.43 -10.70 -19.94
N ALA A 219 -11.75 -11.71 -20.77
CA ALA A 219 -10.98 -12.94 -20.91
C ALA A 219 -9.51 -12.68 -21.35
N PRO A 220 -8.52 -13.44 -20.80
CA PRO A 220 -7.09 -13.24 -21.04
C PRO A 220 -6.65 -13.30 -22.52
N GLU A 221 -7.35 -14.08 -23.34
CA GLU A 221 -7.02 -14.25 -24.76
C GLU A 221 -7.33 -13.00 -25.59
N GLU A 222 -8.43 -12.29 -25.28
CA GLU A 222 -8.77 -11.00 -25.91
C GLU A 222 -7.80 -9.89 -25.48
N ILE A 223 -7.29 -9.99 -24.25
CA ILE A 223 -6.26 -9.12 -23.68
C ILE A 223 -4.99 -9.29 -24.52
N ALA A 224 -4.44 -10.50 -24.63
CA ALA A 224 -3.20 -10.81 -25.36
C ALA A 224 -3.15 -10.29 -26.81
N GLU A 225 -4.23 -10.47 -27.58
CA GLU A 225 -4.34 -9.97 -28.97
C GLU A 225 -4.39 -8.44 -29.06
N ARG A 226 -4.74 -7.75 -27.97
CA ARG A 226 -4.88 -6.29 -27.89
C ARG A 226 -3.66 -5.57 -27.32
N PHE A 227 -2.78 -6.23 -26.56
CA PHE A 227 -1.49 -5.63 -26.17
C PHE A 227 -0.55 -5.65 -27.38
N GLN A 228 -0.59 -4.57 -28.16
CA GLN A 228 0.30 -4.35 -29.29
C GLN A 228 1.73 -4.05 -28.78
N LEU A 229 2.44 -5.10 -28.35
CA LEU A 229 3.81 -5.05 -27.84
C LEU A 229 4.80 -5.36 -28.96
N TYR A 230 5.81 -4.51 -29.08
CA TYR A 230 6.87 -4.64 -30.07
C TYR A 230 8.23 -4.61 -29.38
N GLU A 231 9.23 -5.22 -30.02
CA GLU A 231 10.64 -5.11 -29.67
C GLU A 231 11.10 -3.62 -29.68
N PRO A 232 12.30 -3.30 -29.15
CA PRO A 232 12.82 -1.94 -29.13
C PRO A 232 12.89 -1.24 -30.50
N ASP A 233 12.82 -1.99 -31.60
CA ASP A 233 12.76 -1.45 -32.96
C ASP A 233 11.39 -0.81 -33.32
N GLY A 234 10.33 -1.09 -32.55
CA GLY A 234 8.97 -0.61 -32.78
C GLY A 234 8.25 -1.26 -33.98
N VAL A 235 8.84 -2.28 -34.60
CA VAL A 235 8.38 -2.94 -35.82
C VAL A 235 8.12 -4.43 -35.60
N THR A 236 9.00 -5.12 -34.88
CA THR A 236 8.92 -6.56 -34.65
C THR A 236 7.98 -6.85 -33.48
N PRO A 237 6.83 -7.54 -33.68
CA PRO A 237 5.91 -7.84 -32.59
C PRO A 237 6.52 -8.89 -31.64
N ILE A 238 6.27 -8.74 -30.34
CA ILE A 238 6.72 -9.70 -29.32
C ILE A 238 5.74 -10.89 -29.30
N PRO A 239 6.21 -12.14 -29.49
CA PRO A 239 5.38 -13.34 -29.36
C PRO A 239 4.73 -13.48 -27.97
N TYR A 240 3.55 -14.10 -27.90
CA TYR A 240 2.80 -14.25 -26.64
C TYR A 240 3.61 -14.92 -25.53
N ASP A 241 4.28 -16.04 -25.84
CA ASP A 241 5.14 -16.79 -24.93
C ASP A 241 6.42 -16.04 -24.51
N GLU A 242 6.83 -15.03 -25.27
CA GLU A 242 7.97 -14.16 -24.96
C GLU A 242 7.59 -12.86 -24.21
N MET A 243 6.29 -12.63 -23.98
CA MET A 243 5.82 -11.52 -23.18
C MET A 243 6.29 -11.68 -21.73
N PRO A 244 6.75 -10.62 -21.04
CA PRO A 244 7.36 -10.74 -19.72
C PRO A 244 6.51 -11.49 -18.67
N LEU A 245 5.18 -11.29 -18.68
CA LEU A 245 4.27 -12.00 -17.78
C LEU A 245 4.18 -13.49 -18.11
N MET A 246 4.13 -13.86 -19.39
CA MET A 246 4.05 -15.25 -19.82
C MET A 246 5.34 -16.02 -19.49
N VAL A 247 6.49 -15.37 -19.69
CA VAL A 247 7.79 -15.95 -19.34
C VAL A 247 7.85 -16.31 -17.85
N VAL A 248 7.45 -15.39 -16.95
CA VAL A 248 7.57 -15.63 -15.50
C VAL A 248 6.50 -16.58 -14.96
N ILE A 249 5.27 -16.53 -15.49
CA ILE A 249 4.18 -17.45 -15.08
C ILE A 249 4.47 -18.87 -15.58
N GLY A 250 5.04 -19.00 -16.79
CA GLY A 250 5.44 -20.28 -17.37
C GLY A 250 6.66 -20.95 -16.72
N GLY A 251 7.17 -20.42 -15.59
CA GLY A 251 8.32 -20.96 -14.88
C GLY A 251 9.69 -20.50 -15.39
N GLY A 252 9.72 -19.49 -16.26
CA GLY A 252 10.95 -18.81 -16.67
C GLY A 252 11.56 -17.96 -15.55
N GLY A 253 12.80 -17.51 -15.77
CA GLY A 253 13.49 -16.61 -14.84
C GLY A 253 12.90 -15.19 -14.81
N PRO A 254 13.25 -14.37 -13.81
CA PRO A 254 12.77 -13.00 -13.70
C PRO A 254 13.24 -12.14 -14.89
N VAL A 255 12.32 -11.37 -15.47
CA VAL A 255 12.63 -10.43 -16.56
C VAL A 255 12.99 -9.08 -15.94
N THR A 256 14.18 -8.54 -16.25
CA THR A 256 14.63 -7.25 -15.71
C THR A 256 15.11 -6.35 -16.84
N GLY A 257 14.57 -5.13 -16.90
CA GLY A 257 15.04 -4.09 -17.81
C GLY A 257 14.75 -4.32 -19.30
N LYS A 258 13.83 -5.23 -19.66
CA LYS A 258 13.48 -5.48 -21.07
C LYS A 258 12.83 -4.22 -21.66
N GLN A 259 13.47 -3.60 -22.64
CA GLN A 259 12.87 -2.48 -23.36
C GLN A 259 11.90 -3.02 -24.41
N MET A 260 10.77 -2.33 -24.58
CA MET A 260 9.76 -2.66 -25.57
C MET A 260 8.97 -1.42 -25.93
N VAL A 261 8.26 -1.48 -27.04
CA VAL A 261 7.36 -0.42 -27.49
C VAL A 261 5.93 -0.88 -27.33
N ILE A 262 5.11 -0.09 -26.63
CA ILE A 262 3.66 -0.28 -26.54
C ILE A 262 3.01 0.66 -27.56
N ARG A 263 2.32 0.09 -28.54
CA ARG A 263 1.51 0.88 -29.48
C ARG A 263 0.17 1.22 -28.86
N LYS A 264 -0.14 2.52 -28.80
CA LYS A 264 -1.38 3.05 -28.23
C LYS A 264 -2.17 3.74 -29.35
N PRO A 265 -3.27 3.14 -29.86
CA PRO A 265 -4.00 3.61 -31.03
C PRO A 265 -4.43 5.10 -31.02
N HIS A 266 -4.43 5.76 -29.85
CA HIS A 266 -4.86 7.15 -29.69
C HIS A 266 -3.92 8.05 -28.87
N ARG A 267 -2.76 7.54 -28.41
CA ARG A 267 -1.84 8.29 -27.52
C ARG A 267 -0.39 8.33 -27.99
N GLY A 268 -0.09 7.73 -29.13
CA GLY A 268 1.27 7.58 -29.65
C GLY A 268 2.02 6.43 -28.96
N ASP A 269 2.98 5.87 -29.68
CA ASP A 269 3.80 4.76 -29.20
C ASP A 269 4.62 5.17 -27.97
N ALA A 270 4.65 4.32 -26.94
CA ALA A 270 5.41 4.53 -25.73
C ALA A 270 6.57 3.54 -25.65
N VAL A 271 7.78 4.02 -25.39
CA VAL A 271 8.93 3.17 -25.07
C VAL A 271 8.88 2.88 -23.59
N VAL A 272 8.74 1.62 -23.22
CA VAL A 272 8.67 1.19 -21.82
C VAL A 272 9.82 0.27 -21.45
N ARG A 273 10.15 0.27 -20.17
CA ARG A 273 11.08 -0.68 -19.56
C ARG A 273 10.29 -1.60 -18.65
N ALA A 274 10.26 -2.88 -19.00
CA ALA A 274 9.52 -3.91 -18.30
C ALA A 274 10.41 -4.67 -17.31
N ASN A 275 9.87 -4.89 -16.11
CA ASN A 275 10.40 -5.81 -15.12
C ASN A 275 9.27 -6.75 -14.70
N ALA A 276 9.46 -8.05 -14.81
CA ALA A 276 8.46 -9.03 -14.43
C ALA A 276 9.03 -10.06 -13.45
N ARG A 277 8.20 -10.50 -12.50
CA ARG A 277 8.52 -11.55 -11.52
C ARG A 277 7.32 -12.47 -11.32
N ALA A 278 7.61 -13.75 -11.09
CA ALA A 278 6.61 -14.70 -10.63
C ALA A 278 6.17 -14.36 -9.20
N LEU A 279 4.90 -14.59 -8.91
CA LEU A 279 4.32 -14.60 -7.58
C LEU A 279 4.26 -16.04 -7.12
N TYR A 280 4.66 -16.29 -5.88
CA TYR A 280 4.71 -17.63 -5.29
C TYR A 280 3.68 -17.78 -4.18
N ALA A 281 3.19 -19.00 -4.00
CA ALA A 281 2.41 -19.36 -2.81
C ALA A 281 3.30 -19.30 -1.55
N ALA A 282 2.67 -19.52 -0.39
CA ALA A 282 3.37 -19.51 0.90
C ALA A 282 4.44 -20.62 1.02
N ASP A 283 4.39 -21.65 0.17
CA ASP A 283 5.41 -22.71 0.07
C ASP A 283 6.71 -22.23 -0.58
N GLY A 284 6.69 -21.11 -1.32
CA GLY A 284 7.83 -20.57 -2.04
C GLY A 284 8.18 -21.29 -3.34
N GLU A 285 7.44 -22.33 -3.72
CA GLU A 285 7.71 -23.18 -4.89
C GLU A 285 6.61 -23.05 -5.95
N THR A 286 5.35 -23.02 -5.52
CA THR A 286 4.20 -22.99 -6.42
C THR A 286 4.00 -21.57 -6.97
N ILE A 287 4.08 -21.41 -8.29
CA ILE A 287 3.76 -20.14 -8.95
C ILE A 287 2.25 -19.93 -8.90
N THR A 288 1.83 -18.83 -8.30
CA THR A 288 0.42 -18.41 -8.20
C THR A 288 0.06 -17.32 -9.20
N GLY A 289 1.04 -16.80 -9.93
CA GLY A 289 0.84 -15.74 -10.90
C GLY A 289 2.11 -15.01 -11.26
N GLY A 290 1.98 -13.83 -11.86
CA GLY A 290 3.09 -12.98 -12.25
C GLY A 290 2.74 -11.51 -12.13
N VAL A 291 3.73 -10.69 -11.79
CA VAL A 291 3.61 -9.22 -11.73
C VAL A 291 4.57 -8.60 -12.72
N VAL A 292 4.12 -7.57 -13.44
CA VAL A 292 4.95 -6.74 -14.32
C VAL A 292 4.84 -5.29 -13.91
N ALA A 293 5.99 -4.62 -13.88
CA ALA A 293 6.12 -3.18 -13.75
C ALA A 293 6.67 -2.60 -15.06
N LEU A 294 5.94 -1.66 -15.65
CA LEU A 294 6.24 -0.99 -16.91
C LEU A 294 6.50 0.50 -16.63
N GLN A 295 7.75 0.91 -16.79
CA GLN A 295 8.14 2.31 -16.65
C GLN A 295 8.19 2.96 -18.03
N ASP A 296 7.46 4.05 -18.24
CA ASP A 296 7.59 4.86 -19.46
C ASP A 296 8.95 5.58 -19.46
N VAL A 297 9.75 5.28 -20.47
CA VAL A 297 11.10 5.84 -20.67
C VAL A 297 11.19 6.60 -21.99
N SER A 298 10.06 6.95 -22.61
CA SER A 298 10.00 7.66 -23.89
C SER A 298 10.77 8.99 -23.84
N ALA A 299 10.54 9.79 -22.80
CA ALA A 299 11.25 11.06 -22.60
C ALA A 299 12.76 10.87 -22.38
N GLU A 300 13.16 9.79 -21.70
CA GLU A 300 14.57 9.44 -21.50
C GLU A 300 15.23 9.02 -22.83
N ALA A 301 14.53 8.20 -23.62
CA ALA A 301 15.00 7.76 -24.93
C ALA A 301 15.22 8.93 -25.90
N VAL A 302 14.26 9.86 -25.97
CA VAL A 302 14.39 11.09 -26.78
C VAL A 302 15.56 11.94 -26.30
N ARG A 303 15.69 12.17 -24.98
CA ARG A 303 16.79 12.95 -24.42
C ARG A 303 18.15 12.33 -24.73
N LYS A 304 18.27 11.02 -24.57
CA LYS A 304 19.51 10.28 -24.85
C LYS A 304 19.89 10.38 -26.33
N ARG A 305 18.91 10.29 -27.24
CA ARG A 305 19.13 10.47 -28.67
C ARG A 305 19.61 11.89 -28.99
N LEU A 306 18.95 12.92 -28.46
CA LEU A 306 19.34 14.32 -28.68
C LEU A 306 20.75 14.63 -28.16
N VAL A 307 21.11 14.08 -26.99
CA VAL A 307 22.46 14.21 -26.42
C VAL A 307 23.49 13.57 -27.35
N GLU A 308 23.22 12.37 -27.88
CA GLU A 308 24.15 11.69 -28.79
C GLU A 308 24.29 12.45 -30.12
N GLU A 309 23.19 12.93 -30.70
CA GLU A 309 23.21 13.77 -31.91
C GLU A 309 23.96 15.10 -31.68
N ALA A 310 23.81 15.71 -30.50
CA ALA A 310 24.59 16.90 -30.12
C ALA A 310 26.07 16.57 -29.95
N ARG A 311 26.41 15.43 -29.34
CA ARG A 311 27.79 14.95 -29.17
C ARG A 311 28.48 14.72 -30.51
N VAL A 312 27.81 14.06 -31.46
CA VAL A 312 28.32 13.83 -32.82
C VAL A 312 28.54 15.15 -33.55
N ARG A 313 27.57 16.08 -33.49
CA ARG A 313 27.71 17.41 -34.10
C ARG A 313 28.86 18.22 -33.50
N LEU A 314 29.01 18.20 -32.17
CA LEU A 314 30.10 18.88 -31.48
C LEU A 314 31.46 18.28 -31.85
N ALA A 315 31.56 16.96 -31.97
CA ALA A 315 32.78 16.29 -32.41
C ALA A 315 33.19 16.72 -33.83
N ALA A 316 32.23 16.79 -34.76
CA ALA A 316 32.47 17.26 -36.12
C ALA A 316 32.93 18.73 -36.17
N ALA A 317 32.25 19.62 -35.44
CA ALA A 317 32.61 21.04 -35.37
C ALA A 317 34.00 21.26 -34.75
N ASN A 318 34.35 20.51 -33.69
CA ASN A 318 35.67 20.58 -33.08
C ASN A 318 36.77 20.09 -34.03
N ALA A 319 36.52 19.05 -34.83
CA ALA A 319 37.47 18.58 -35.82
C ALA A 319 37.72 19.62 -36.92
N GLU A 320 36.67 20.29 -37.40
CA GLU A 320 36.77 21.36 -38.39
C GLU A 320 37.52 22.58 -37.84
N LEU A 321 37.21 23.00 -36.61
CA LEU A 321 37.91 24.11 -35.95
C LEU A 321 39.40 23.82 -35.78
N ARG A 322 39.77 22.58 -35.40
CA ARG A 322 41.17 22.16 -35.31
C ARG A 322 41.88 22.23 -36.65
N ARG A 323 41.23 21.78 -37.73
CA ARG A 323 41.77 21.88 -39.10
C ARG A 323 41.98 23.34 -39.50
N SER A 324 40.95 24.18 -39.34
CA SER A 324 41.01 25.60 -39.68
C SER A 324 42.10 26.35 -38.90
N ASN A 325 42.27 26.06 -37.60
CA ASN A 325 43.35 26.62 -36.79
C ASN A 325 44.73 26.17 -37.27
N ALA A 326 44.89 24.90 -37.68
CA ALA A 326 46.14 24.41 -38.24
C ALA A 326 46.49 25.11 -39.57
N ASP A 327 45.52 25.25 -40.45
CA ASP A 327 45.68 25.94 -41.74
C ASP A 327 46.08 27.41 -41.55
N LEU A 328 45.42 28.12 -40.63
CA LEU A 328 45.75 29.51 -40.30
C LEU A 328 47.17 29.64 -39.75
N THR A 329 47.59 28.70 -38.89
CA THR A 329 48.95 28.69 -38.32
C THR A 329 50.00 28.47 -39.40
N ASN A 330 49.76 27.51 -40.31
CA ASN A 330 50.65 27.23 -41.43
C ASN A 330 50.74 28.43 -42.39
N PHE A 331 49.60 29.05 -42.68
CA PHE A 331 49.54 30.26 -43.50
C PHE A 331 50.31 31.43 -42.85
N ALA A 332 50.09 31.68 -41.57
CA ALA A 332 50.79 32.74 -40.83
C ALA A 332 52.31 32.50 -40.81
N ALA A 333 52.76 31.26 -40.62
CA ALA A 333 54.17 30.89 -40.65
C ALA A 333 54.79 31.11 -42.05
N ALA A 334 54.11 30.68 -43.11
CA ALA A 334 54.57 30.84 -44.48
C ALA A 334 54.68 32.32 -44.90
N VAL A 335 53.62 33.12 -44.68
CA VAL A 335 53.62 34.55 -45.01
C VAL A 335 54.71 35.30 -44.24
N SER A 336 54.92 34.96 -42.97
CA SER A 336 55.95 35.61 -42.17
C SER A 336 57.36 35.31 -42.68
N HIS A 337 57.65 34.05 -43.05
CA HIS A 337 58.94 33.70 -43.63
C HIS A 337 59.22 34.49 -44.92
N ASP A 338 58.21 34.60 -45.80
CA ASP A 338 58.35 35.28 -47.09
C ASP A 338 58.47 36.80 -46.97
N LEU A 339 57.99 37.40 -45.88
CA LEU A 339 58.11 38.84 -45.60
C LEU A 339 59.40 39.19 -44.83
N VAL A 340 59.87 38.32 -43.94
CA VAL A 340 61.04 38.59 -43.09
C VAL A 340 62.34 38.60 -43.88
N ALA A 341 62.53 37.67 -44.82
CA ALA A 341 63.75 37.59 -45.62
C ALA A 341 64.04 38.87 -46.44
N PRO A 342 63.10 39.42 -47.25
CA PRO A 342 63.33 40.66 -47.96
C PRO A 342 63.44 41.87 -47.02
N LEU A 343 62.68 41.92 -45.91
CA LEU A 343 62.81 43.00 -44.92
C LEU A 343 64.20 43.01 -44.26
N ALA A 344 64.75 41.84 -43.93
CA ALA A 344 66.10 41.72 -43.38
C ALA A 344 67.15 42.18 -44.41
N ALA A 345 66.99 41.83 -45.69
CA ALA A 345 67.88 42.29 -46.75
C ALA A 345 67.81 43.82 -46.92
N VAL A 346 66.60 44.40 -46.98
CA VAL A 346 66.41 45.86 -47.07
C VAL A 346 66.98 46.57 -45.84
N GLY A 347 66.75 46.03 -44.64
CA GLY A 347 67.32 46.55 -43.40
C GLY A 347 68.85 46.58 -43.42
N GLY A 348 69.50 45.47 -43.82
CA GLY A 348 70.96 45.40 -43.92
C GLY A 348 71.55 46.38 -44.93
N TYR A 349 70.91 46.56 -46.10
CA TYR A 349 71.34 47.59 -47.05
C TYR A 349 71.14 49.01 -46.52
N LEU A 350 70.04 49.27 -45.80
CA LEU A 350 69.79 50.56 -45.17
C LEU A 350 70.81 50.87 -44.08
N GLU A 351 71.21 49.89 -43.27
CA GLU A 351 72.27 50.05 -42.25
C GLU A 351 73.60 50.46 -42.89
N LEU A 352 74.05 49.75 -43.92
CA LEU A 352 75.29 50.07 -44.66
C LEU A 352 75.26 51.49 -45.24
N LEU A 353 74.12 51.91 -45.80
CA LEU A 353 73.95 53.25 -46.37
C LEU A 353 73.90 54.35 -45.31
N THR A 354 73.44 54.04 -44.09
CA THR A 354 73.26 55.05 -43.04
C THR A 354 74.61 55.60 -42.56
N ASP A 355 75.66 54.78 -42.58
CA ASP A 355 77.03 55.18 -42.19
C ASP A 355 77.75 56.01 -43.27
N GLU A 356 77.30 55.93 -44.53
CA GLU A 356 77.92 56.63 -45.67
C GLU A 356 77.21 57.94 -46.07
N LEU A 357 75.97 58.15 -45.63
CA LEU A 357 75.13 59.29 -46.01
C LEU A 357 75.17 60.42 -44.98
N THR A 358 75.09 61.69 -45.43
CA THR A 358 74.95 62.87 -44.56
C THR A 358 73.81 63.78 -45.00
N GLY A 359 73.25 64.57 -44.07
CA GLY A 359 72.16 65.51 -44.36
C GLY A 359 70.79 64.83 -44.58
N ALA A 360 69.99 65.34 -45.51
CA ALA A 360 68.64 64.86 -45.76
C ALA A 360 68.56 63.37 -46.17
N PRO A 361 69.44 62.81 -47.04
CA PRO A 361 69.43 61.39 -47.37
C PRO A 361 69.61 60.45 -46.16
N ALA A 362 70.46 60.82 -45.19
CA ALA A 362 70.65 60.05 -43.95
C ALA A 362 69.38 60.02 -43.10
N ALA A 363 68.64 61.12 -43.03
CA ALA A 363 67.36 61.17 -42.33
C ALA A 363 66.29 60.27 -42.98
N HIS A 364 66.28 60.17 -44.31
CA HIS A 364 65.37 59.27 -45.04
C HIS A 364 65.76 57.79 -44.82
N ALA A 365 67.05 57.46 -44.88
CA ALA A 365 67.54 56.10 -44.61
C ALA A 365 67.17 55.66 -43.18
N ALA A 366 67.45 56.49 -42.18
CA ALA A 366 67.08 56.21 -40.79
C ALA A 366 65.56 56.06 -40.60
N SER A 367 64.74 56.81 -41.35
CA SER A 367 63.28 56.64 -41.32
C SER A 367 62.82 55.33 -41.96
N ALA A 368 63.47 54.89 -43.03
CA ALA A 368 63.21 53.62 -43.67
C ALA A 368 63.64 52.44 -42.77
N THR A 369 64.78 52.53 -42.09
CA THR A 369 65.22 51.52 -41.10
C THR A 369 64.18 51.35 -40.00
N ARG A 370 63.73 52.45 -39.39
CA ARG A 370 62.65 52.40 -38.39
C ARG A 370 61.35 51.81 -38.93
N ALA A 371 61.06 51.96 -40.23
CA ALA A 371 59.86 51.36 -40.84
C ALA A 371 60.01 49.85 -41.03
N VAL A 372 61.19 49.37 -41.40
CA VAL A 372 61.52 47.94 -41.49
C VAL A 372 61.47 47.27 -40.13
N GLU A 373 62.05 47.90 -39.10
CA GLU A 373 62.01 47.40 -37.71
C GLU A 373 60.57 47.27 -37.20
N ARG A 374 59.73 48.30 -37.39
CA ARG A 374 58.31 48.26 -37.03
C ARG A 374 57.56 47.14 -37.75
N MET A 375 57.82 46.93 -39.04
CA MET A 375 57.20 45.83 -39.79
C MET A 375 57.62 44.46 -39.24
N ARG A 376 58.89 44.30 -38.84
CA ARG A 376 59.38 43.07 -38.23
C ARG A 376 58.72 42.79 -36.88
N GLU A 377 58.62 43.79 -36.01
CA GLU A 377 57.95 43.67 -34.70
C GLU A 377 56.46 43.30 -34.83
N LEU A 378 55.77 43.86 -35.83
CA LEU A 378 54.37 43.50 -36.11
C LEU A 378 54.21 42.05 -36.56
N ILE A 379 55.11 41.56 -37.42
CA ILE A 379 55.12 40.17 -37.88
C ILE A 379 55.39 39.22 -36.71
N GLU A 380 56.39 39.51 -35.87
CA GLU A 380 56.69 38.73 -34.67
C GLU A 380 55.52 38.70 -33.68
N SER A 381 54.84 39.83 -33.49
CA SER A 381 53.66 39.92 -32.62
C SER A 381 52.48 39.09 -33.14
N LEU A 382 52.24 39.09 -34.46
CA LEU A 382 51.20 38.27 -35.10
C LEU A 382 51.50 36.78 -34.97
N LEU A 383 52.75 36.36 -35.17
CA LEU A 383 53.19 34.98 -34.99
C LEU A 383 53.06 34.51 -33.53
N SER A 384 53.44 35.36 -32.58
CA SER A 384 53.32 35.08 -31.15
C SER A 384 51.84 34.91 -30.74
N ALA A 385 50.95 35.78 -31.24
CA ALA A 385 49.52 35.66 -30.99
C ALA A 385 48.91 34.39 -31.61
N ALA A 386 49.34 34.00 -32.81
CA ALA A 386 48.93 32.75 -33.45
C ALA A 386 49.42 31.52 -32.67
N ALA A 387 50.66 31.56 -32.17
CA ALA A 387 51.26 30.49 -31.34
C ALA A 387 50.63 30.40 -29.94
N ALA A 388 50.27 31.53 -29.31
CA ALA A 388 49.57 31.55 -28.02
C ALA A 388 48.17 30.96 -28.13
N ARG A 389 47.45 31.23 -29.23
CA ARG A 389 46.18 30.56 -29.55
C ARG A 389 46.32 29.04 -29.71
N ARG A 390 47.46 28.57 -30.25
CA ARG A 390 47.79 27.14 -30.33
C ARG A 390 47.95 26.50 -28.94
N ALA A 391 48.67 27.17 -28.02
CA ALA A 391 48.86 26.68 -26.65
C ALA A 391 47.55 26.64 -25.83
N ALA A 392 46.67 27.62 -26.03
CA ALA A 392 45.34 27.63 -25.41
C ALA A 392 44.37 26.60 -26.03
N GLY A 393 44.56 26.23 -27.29
CA GLY A 393 43.76 25.21 -27.99
C GLY A 393 44.26 23.77 -27.82
N SER A 394 45.48 23.57 -27.31
CA SER A 394 46.07 22.26 -27.00
C SER A 394 45.92 21.83 -25.54
N GLY A 395 45.19 22.60 -24.72
CA GLY A 395 44.75 22.14 -23.42
C GLY A 395 43.71 21.04 -23.59
N GLU A 396 44.16 19.78 -23.65
CA GLU A 396 43.31 18.65 -23.29
C GLU A 396 42.81 18.83 -21.84
N PRO A 397 41.54 18.52 -21.53
CA PRO A 397 41.08 18.38 -20.16
C PRO A 397 41.75 17.21 -19.42
#